data_AF-X0UGU5-F1
#
_entry.id   AF-X0UGU5-F1
#
_cell.length_a   1.000
_cell.length_b   1.000
_cell.length_c   1.000
_cell.angle_alpha   90.00
_cell.angle_beta   90.00
_cell.angle_gamma   90.00
#
_symmetry.space_group_name_H-M   'P 1'
#
loop_
_entity.id
_entity.type
_entity.pdbx_description
1 polymer ?
#
loop_
_entity_poly.entity_id
_entity_poly.type
_entity_poly.pdbx_seq_one_letter_code
_entity_poly.pdbx_strand_id
1 'polypeptide(L)' 'MKVYVGTDLEGVAGVVSFTSQTYPDGKYYEAARRLQTAEINAAVEGMVEMGVEDVLIS' A
#
# COMPACT_ATOMS: atom_id res chain seq x y z
N MET A 1 5.78 -2.92 -20.71
CA MET A 1 6.68 -2.43 -19.64
C MET A 1 6.46 -3.30 -18.40
N LYS A 2 7.48 -3.55 -17.57
CA LYS A 2 7.31 -4.23 -16.28
C LYS A 2 7.59 -3.25 -15.16
N VAL A 3 6.70 -3.17 -14.17
CA VAL A 3 6.83 -2.29 -13.02
C VAL A 3 6.89 -3.13 -11.75
N TYR A 4 7.81 -2.78 -10.86
CA TYR A 4 7.90 -3.36 -9.53
C TYR A 4 7.61 -2.27 -8.49
N VAL A 5 6.73 -2.56 -7.55
CA VAL A 5 6.31 -1.66 -6.47
C VAL A 5 6.65 -2.31 -5.14
N GLY A 6 7.56 -1.68 -4.39
CA GLY A 6 7.78 -2.01 -2.99
C GLY A 6 6.90 -1.14 -2.11
N THR A 7 6.23 -1.73 -1.13
CA THR A 7 5.42 -1.00 -0.15
C THR A 7 5.78 -1.38 1.28
N ASP A 8 5.51 -0.45 2.19
CA ASP A 8 5.51 -0.68 3.63
C ASP A 8 4.38 0.14 4.26
N LEU A 9 4.20 0.06 5.57
CA LEU A 9 2.98 0.49 6.24
C LEU A 9 3.10 1.89 6.87
N GLU A 10 4.30 2.31 7.24
CA GLU A 10 4.60 3.55 7.97
C GLU A 10 4.24 4.81 7.19
N GLY A 11 4.37 4.76 5.87
CA GLY A 11 4.18 5.91 4.97
C GLY A 11 2.77 6.03 4.38
N VAL A 12 1.90 5.06 4.64
CA VAL A 12 0.55 4.99 4.04
C VAL A 12 -0.29 6.18 4.50
N ALA A 13 -1.03 6.80 3.59
CA ALA A 13 -1.93 7.89 3.92
C ALA A 13 -2.96 7.48 4.99
N GLY A 14 -3.00 8.21 6.10
CA GLY A 14 -3.85 7.91 7.26
C GLY A 14 -3.18 7.04 8.34
N VAL A 15 -1.96 6.57 8.10
CA VAL A 15 -1.09 6.02 9.15
C VAL A 15 -0.34 7.17 9.82
N VAL A 16 -0.55 7.32 11.12
CA VAL A 16 -0.03 8.43 11.93
C VAL A 16 0.66 7.94 13.23
N SER A 17 0.63 6.63 13.48
CA SER A 17 1.19 6.01 14.68
C SER A 17 1.83 4.67 14.34
N PHE A 18 3.14 4.60 14.48
CA PHE A 18 3.93 3.39 14.27
C PHE A 18 3.41 2.22 15.14
N THR A 19 3.37 2.42 16.45
CA THR A 19 3.08 1.34 17.41
C THR A 19 1.65 0.81 17.33
N SER A 20 0.67 1.67 17.03
CA SER A 20 -0.73 1.25 17.00
C SER A 20 -1.20 0.79 15.63
N GLN A 21 -0.52 1.16 14.54
CA GLN A 21 -0.97 0.91 13.17
C GLN A 21 -0.02 0.05 12.33
N THR A 22 1.30 0.03 12.60
CA THR A 22 2.26 -0.70 11.73
C THR A 22 2.76 -2.01 12.31
N TYR A 23 2.71 -2.17 13.64
CA TYR A 23 3.07 -3.44 14.27
C TYR A 23 1.94 -4.47 14.20
N PRO A 24 2.24 -5.77 13.98
CA PRO A 24 1.21 -6.81 13.87
C PRO A 24 0.29 -6.97 15.09
N ASP A 25 0.77 -6.61 16.28
CA ASP A 25 0.01 -6.60 17.53
C ASP A 25 -0.66 -5.25 17.83
N GLY A 26 -0.46 -4.25 16.95
CA GLY A 26 -1.03 -2.93 17.04
C GLY A 26 -2.56 -2.95 16.90
N LYS A 27 -3.24 -2.19 17.77
CA LYS A 27 -4.71 -2.11 17.83
C LYS A 27 -5.39 -1.86 16.48
N TYR A 28 -4.76 -1.10 15.60
CA TYR A 28 -5.30 -0.65 14.32
C TYR A 28 -4.54 -1.20 13.11
N TYR A 29 -3.69 -2.20 13.29
CA TYR A 29 -2.90 -2.83 12.22
C TYR A 29 -3.76 -3.25 11.02
N GLU A 30 -4.86 -3.94 11.30
CA GLU A 30 -5.79 -4.41 10.28
C GLU A 30 -6.50 -3.28 9.52
N ALA A 31 -6.74 -2.13 10.16
CA ALA A 31 -7.29 -0.96 9.49
C ALA A 31 -6.23 -0.33 8.57
N ALA A 32 -4.99 -0.22 9.04
CA ALA A 32 -3.89 0.35 8.30
C ALA A 32 -3.52 -0.49 7.07
N ARG A 33 -3.55 -1.83 7.15
CA ARG A 33 -3.40 -2.73 5.99
C ARG A 33 -4.45 -2.51 4.90
N ARG A 34 -5.69 -2.19 5.28
CA ARG A 34 -6.75 -1.86 4.31
C ARG A 34 -6.46 -0.54 3.59
N LEU A 35 -5.94 0.46 4.32
CA LEU A 35 -5.49 1.72 3.72
C LEU A 35 -4.34 1.48 2.74
N GLN A 36 -3.33 0.69 3.14
CA GLN A 36 -2.19 0.34 2.27
C GLN A 36 -2.67 -0.32 0.97
N THR A 37 -3.58 -1.30 1.08
CA THR A 37 -4.13 -1.99 -0.09
C THR A 37 -4.87 -1.02 -1.01
N ALA A 38 -5.67 -0.09 -0.45
CA ALA A 38 -6.39 0.90 -1.24
C ALA A 38 -5.44 1.89 -1.95
N GLU A 39 -4.41 2.36 -1.26
CA GLU A 39 -3.39 3.27 -1.82
C GLU A 39 -2.63 2.60 -2.97
N ILE A 40 -2.23 1.34 -2.79
CA ILE A 40 -1.55 0.57 -3.82
C ILE A 40 -2.46 0.30 -5.02
N ASN A 41 -3.74 -0.02 -4.80
CA ASN A 41 -4.70 -0.18 -5.90
C ASN A 41 -4.84 1.11 -6.71
N ALA A 42 -4.91 2.27 -6.06
CA ALA A 42 -4.98 3.56 -6.74
C ALA A 42 -3.71 3.83 -7.60
N ALA A 43 -2.53 3.44 -7.09
CA ALA A 43 -1.29 3.52 -7.87
C ALA A 43 -1.31 2.60 -9.09
N VAL A 44 -1.80 1.36 -8.93
CA VAL A 44 -1.92 0.38 -10.03
C VAL A 44 -2.93 0.85 -11.08
N GLU A 45 -4.08 1.41 -10.68
CA GLU A 45 -5.06 1.98 -11.60
C GLU A 45 -4.41 3.02 -12.51
N GLY A 46 -3.66 3.97 -11.95
CA GLY A 46 -2.92 4.96 -12.73
C GLY A 46 -1.85 4.35 -13.65
N MET A 47 -1.17 3.28 -13.23
CA MET A 47 -0.21 2.57 -14.09
C MET A 47 -0.90 1.88 -15.27
N VAL A 48 -2.05 1.24 -15.02
CA VAL A 48 -2.83 0.55 -16.05
C VAL A 48 -3.40 1.55 -17.06
N GLU A 49 -3.89 2.71 -16.61
CA GLU A 49 -4.35 3.80 -17.49
C GLU A 49 -3.23 4.30 -18.44
N MET A 50 -1.97 4.19 -18.02
CA MET A 50 -0.79 4.51 -18.82
C MET A 50 -0.29 3.35 -19.69
N GLY A 51 -1.01 2.23 -19.74
CA GLY A 51 -0.70 1.06 -20.58
C GLY A 51 0.31 0.09 -19.98
N VAL A 52 0.49 0.07 -18.65
CA VAL A 52 1.29 -0.96 -17.98
C VAL A 52 0.46 -2.23 -17.80
N GLU A 53 0.98 -3.36 -18.29
CA GLU A 53 0.28 -4.66 -18.27
C GLU A 53 0.87 -5.67 -17.26
N ASP A 54 2.05 -5.39 -16.70
CA ASP A 54 2.77 -6.30 -15.79
C ASP A 54 3.30 -5.50 -14.59
N VAL A 55 2.63 -5.65 -13.45
CA VAL A 55 2.95 -4.99 -12.18
C VAL A 55 3.13 -6.04 -11.10
N LEU A 56 4.31 -6.05 -10.47
CA LEU A 56 4.60 -6.89 -9.31
C LEU A 56 4.64 -6.02 -8.05
N ILE A 57 3.97 -6.49 -7.00
CA ILE A 57 3.90 -5.79 -5.71
C ILE A 57 4.51 -6.68 -4.63
N SER A 58 5.36 -6.09 -3.78
CA SER A 58 5.96 -6.74 -2.61
C SER A 58 5.67 -5.99 -1.32
#